data_AF-A0AAW1BHV6-F1
#
_entry.id   AF-A0AAW1BHV6-F1
#
_cell.length_a   1.000
_cell.length_b   1.000
_cell.length_c   1.000
_cell.angle_alpha   90.00
_cell.angle_beta   90.00
_cell.angle_gamma   90.00
#
_symmetry.space_group_name_H-M   'P 1'
#
loop_
_entity.id
_entity.type
_entity.pdbx_description
1 polymer ?
#
loop_
_entity_poly.entity_id
_entity_poly.type
_entity_poly.pdbx_seq_one_letter_code
_entity_poly.pdbx_strand_id
1 'polypeptide(L)'
;MEDSAVAVLKRALDLDSASRFQESLICYQEGIDLLLSVLKATKDENKKAYYRNKISSYMNRAEKIKKYVMKEKEDGKCHKQIKIEENSKGFSYEKLFQEYLNETVTEVWVEDPYIRQAHQLYNFLRFCEMLAKGPCRMKTIHLLTSHEEGHGKSQQMSSLEEIQQSLRDFGITLDISYSSSIHDREIRFNNGWMFKIGRGLDYFKKPQGILFHRLDL
;
A
#
# COMPACT_ATOMS: atom_id res chain seq x y z
N MET A 1 -2.03 28.40 -24.04
CA MET A 1 -1.82 26.93 -24.09
C MET A 1 -0.35 26.59 -24.16
N GLU A 2 0.41 27.17 -25.10
CA GLU A 2 1.86 26.99 -25.17
C GLU A 2 2.60 27.56 -23.96
N ASP A 3 2.30 28.80 -23.54
CA ASP A 3 2.92 29.41 -22.35
C ASP A 3 2.67 28.60 -21.07
N SER A 4 1.48 28.00 -20.98
CA SER A 4 1.10 27.11 -19.88
C SER A 4 1.94 25.84 -19.89
N ALA A 5 2.14 25.22 -21.06
CA ALA A 5 3.01 24.05 -21.20
C ALA A 5 4.47 24.38 -20.81
N VAL A 6 4.97 25.52 -21.25
CA VAL A 6 6.32 25.99 -20.92
C VAL A 6 6.47 26.24 -19.42
N ALA A 7 5.51 26.91 -18.77
CA ALA A 7 5.54 27.16 -17.33
C ALA A 7 5.54 25.87 -16.51
N VAL A 8 4.69 24.90 -16.87
CA VAL A 8 4.61 23.60 -16.18
C VAL A 8 5.89 22.78 -16.38
N LEU A 9 6.44 22.74 -17.60
CA LEU A 9 7.69 22.02 -17.88
C LEU A 9 8.91 22.69 -17.24
N LYS A 10 8.92 24.02 -17.10
CA LYS A 10 9.95 24.74 -16.35
C LYS A 10 9.90 24.35 -14.87
N ARG A 11 8.71 24.33 -14.27
CA ARG A 11 8.51 23.84 -12.89
C ARG A 11 8.95 22.38 -12.75
N ALA A 12 8.66 21.52 -13.73
CA ALA A 12 9.11 20.13 -13.73
C ALA A 12 10.63 20.02 -13.65
N LEU A 13 11.36 20.81 -14.44
CA LEU A 13 12.82 20.89 -14.45
C LEU A 13 13.40 21.44 -13.13
N ASP A 14 12.79 22.48 -12.58
CA ASP A 14 13.21 23.07 -11.30
C ASP A 14 13.08 22.03 -10.17
N LEU A 15 11.94 21.32 -10.10
CA LEU A 15 11.71 20.24 -9.14
C LEU A 15 12.65 19.05 -9.36
N ASP A 16 12.94 18.71 -10.61
CA ASP A 16 13.88 17.65 -10.99
C ASP A 16 15.29 17.97 -10.46
N SER A 17 15.75 19.21 -10.67
CA SER A 17 17.04 19.69 -10.18
C SER A 17 17.11 19.73 -8.65
N ALA A 18 15.98 20.00 -7.99
CA ALA A 18 15.83 19.98 -6.55
C ALA A 18 15.65 18.56 -5.97
N SER A 19 15.77 17.51 -6.79
CA SER A 19 15.57 16.10 -6.40
C SER A 19 14.16 15.79 -5.84
N ARG A 20 13.16 16.64 -6.12
CA ARG A 20 11.74 16.43 -5.77
C ARG A 20 11.08 15.59 -6.85
N PHE A 21 11.54 14.36 -7.00
CA PHE A 21 11.25 13.49 -8.14
C PHE A 21 9.77 13.13 -8.30
N GLN A 22 9.04 12.94 -7.20
CA GLN A 22 7.60 12.62 -7.26
C GLN A 22 6.79 13.79 -7.86
N GLU A 23 7.01 15.00 -7.38
CA GLU A 23 6.32 16.20 -7.87
C GLU A 23 6.80 16.58 -9.27
N SER A 24 8.10 16.43 -9.54
CA SER A 24 8.67 16.63 -10.86
C SER A 24 8.01 15.71 -11.90
N LEU A 25 7.78 14.43 -11.58
CA LEU A 25 7.11 13.48 -12.46
C LEU A 25 5.70 13.93 -12.85
N ILE A 26 4.91 14.41 -11.88
CA ILE A 26 3.56 14.91 -12.13
C ILE A 26 3.61 16.12 -13.08
N CYS A 27 4.49 17.09 -12.80
CA CYS A 27 4.64 18.26 -13.67
C CYS A 27 5.14 17.89 -15.08
N TYR A 28 6.01 16.88 -15.22
CA TYR A 28 6.41 16.40 -16.56
C TYR A 28 5.22 15.82 -17.32
N GLN A 29 4.38 15.00 -16.67
CA GLN A 29 3.19 14.40 -17.31
C GLN A 29 2.21 15.48 -17.77
N GLU A 30 1.83 16.39 -16.88
CA GLU A 30 0.93 17.52 -17.20
C GLU A 30 1.49 18.40 -18.32
N GLY A 31 2.79 18.73 -18.24
CA GLY A 31 3.47 19.55 -19.23
C GLY A 31 3.55 18.89 -20.60
N ILE A 32 3.78 17.57 -20.65
CA ILE A 32 3.76 16.77 -21.88
C ILE A 32 2.37 16.75 -22.51
N ASP A 33 1.32 16.56 -21.71
CA ASP A 33 -0.07 16.51 -22.21
C ASP A 33 -0.52 17.86 -22.80
N LEU A 34 -0.12 18.96 -22.16
CA LEU A 34 -0.32 20.31 -22.70
C LEU A 34 0.46 20.50 -24.01
N LEU A 35 1.71 20.04 -24.09
CA LEU A 35 2.55 20.17 -25.27
C LEU A 35 2.04 19.30 -26.44
N LEU A 36 1.49 18.12 -26.15
CA LEU A 36 0.79 17.28 -27.12
C LEU A 36 -0.44 17.99 -27.69
N SER A 37 -1.18 18.71 -26.85
CA SER A 37 -2.34 19.51 -27.29
C SER A 37 -1.91 20.67 -28.20
N VAL A 38 -0.80 21.33 -27.88
CA VAL A 38 -0.18 22.37 -28.74
C VAL A 38 0.28 21.77 -30.07
N LEU A 39 0.92 20.60 -30.05
CA LEU A 39 1.35 19.89 -31.27
C LEU A 39 0.17 19.58 -32.19
N LYS A 40 -0.96 19.12 -31.64
CA LYS A 40 -2.18 18.85 -32.42
C LYS A 40 -2.76 20.11 -33.08
N ALA A 41 -2.68 21.25 -32.41
CA ALA A 41 -3.19 22.53 -32.92
C ALA A 41 -2.23 23.23 -33.91
N THR A 42 -0.96 22.86 -33.92
CA THR A 42 0.08 23.47 -34.76
C THR A 42 -0.07 23.01 -36.21
N LYS A 43 -0.04 23.93 -37.18
CA LYS A 43 -0.11 23.61 -38.62
C LYS A 43 1.26 23.54 -39.30
N ASP A 44 2.22 24.33 -38.82
CA ASP A 44 3.58 24.42 -39.33
C ASP A 44 4.37 23.13 -39.06
N GLU A 45 4.87 22.47 -40.10
CA GLU A 45 5.59 21.20 -39.98
C GLU A 45 6.96 21.31 -39.28
N ASN A 46 7.66 22.43 -39.44
CA ASN A 46 8.93 22.66 -38.75
C ASN A 46 8.70 22.79 -37.24
N LYS A 47 7.65 23.52 -36.83
CA LYS A 47 7.23 23.63 -35.43
C LYS A 47 6.73 22.30 -34.88
N LYS A 48 5.98 21.52 -35.67
CA LYS A 48 5.58 20.16 -35.25
C LYS A 48 6.79 19.27 -35.00
N ALA A 49 7.79 19.28 -35.88
CA ALA A 49 9.02 18.53 -35.68
C ALA A 49 9.74 18.96 -34.40
N TYR A 50 9.82 20.27 -34.13
CA TYR A 50 10.37 20.81 -32.89
C TYR A 50 9.64 20.30 -31.64
N TYR A 51 8.30 20.38 -31.59
CA TYR A 51 7.53 19.91 -30.44
C TYR A 51 7.62 18.39 -30.26
N ARG A 52 7.62 17.60 -31.34
CA ARG A 52 7.80 16.13 -31.26
C ARG A 52 9.12 15.78 -30.58
N ASN A 53 10.21 16.44 -30.97
CA ASN A 53 11.54 16.21 -30.37
C ASN A 53 11.56 16.59 -28.88
N LYS A 54 10.95 17.73 -28.52
CA LYS A 54 10.83 18.16 -27.12
C LYS A 54 10.01 17.18 -26.29
N ILE A 55 8.84 16.77 -26.78
CA ILE A 55 7.96 15.79 -26.12
C ILE A 55 8.73 14.48 -25.89
N SER A 56 9.42 13.96 -26.90
CA SER A 56 10.22 12.74 -26.78
C SER A 56 11.31 12.87 -25.69
N SER A 57 12.02 14.00 -25.65
CA SER A 57 13.02 14.27 -24.62
C SER A 57 12.42 14.29 -23.22
N TYR A 58 11.28 14.97 -23.03
CA TYR A 58 10.60 15.04 -21.74
C TYR A 58 10.02 13.68 -21.32
N MET A 59 9.44 12.91 -22.25
CA MET A 59 8.94 11.56 -21.97
C MET A 59 10.06 10.63 -21.51
N ASN A 60 11.22 10.67 -22.18
CA ASN A 60 12.38 9.89 -21.78
C ASN A 60 12.87 10.24 -20.36
N ARG A 61 12.83 11.53 -19.98
CA ARG A 61 13.19 11.95 -18.61
C ARG A 61 12.13 11.51 -17.59
N ALA A 62 10.85 11.70 -17.89
CA ALA A 62 9.74 11.29 -17.03
C ALA A 62 9.79 9.78 -16.76
N GLU A 63 10.08 8.95 -17.77
CA GLU A 63 10.19 7.50 -17.60
C GLU A 63 11.37 7.10 -16.70
N LYS A 64 12.52 7.78 -16.83
CA LYS A 64 13.66 7.56 -15.91
C LYS A 64 13.32 7.94 -14.47
N ILE A 65 12.66 9.08 -14.27
CA ILE A 65 12.22 9.54 -12.94
C ILE A 65 11.20 8.57 -12.36
N LYS A 66 10.24 8.09 -13.17
CA LYS A 66 9.25 7.10 -12.75
C LYS A 66 9.93 5.82 -12.24
N LYS A 67 10.89 5.28 -12.98
CA LYS A 67 11.67 4.10 -12.53
C LYS A 67 12.41 4.37 -11.23
N TYR A 68 13.02 5.55 -11.08
CA TYR A 68 13.70 5.94 -9.84
C TYR A 68 12.72 6.05 -8.66
N VAL A 69 11.57 6.72 -8.85
CA VAL A 69 10.54 6.86 -7.82
C VAL A 69 9.96 5.51 -7.42
N MET A 70 9.76 4.59 -8.38
CA MET A 70 9.33 3.22 -8.08
C MET A 70 10.40 2.48 -7.27
N LYS A 71 11.67 2.58 -7.67
CA LYS A 71 12.77 1.97 -6.93
C LYS A 71 12.92 2.55 -5.51
N GLU A 72 12.82 3.87 -5.32
CA GLU A 72 12.87 4.48 -3.98
C GLU A 72 11.67 4.10 -3.10
N LYS A 73 10.52 3.79 -3.71
CA LYS A 73 9.36 3.22 -3.00
C LYS A 73 9.63 1.78 -2.58
N GLU A 74 10.19 0.96 -3.47
CA GLU A 74 10.63 -0.41 -3.18
C GLU A 74 11.75 -0.44 -2.12
N ASP A 75 12.67 0.51 -2.16
CA ASP A 75 13.78 0.69 -1.21
C ASP A 75 13.32 1.39 0.10
N GLY A 76 12.02 1.67 0.27
CA GLY A 76 11.42 2.12 1.53
C GLY A 76 11.67 3.59 1.94
N LYS A 77 12.13 4.46 1.02
CA LYS A 77 12.46 5.87 1.34
C LYS A 77 11.26 6.82 1.38
N CYS A 78 10.06 6.39 1.00
CA CYS A 78 8.84 7.16 1.13
C CYS A 78 8.01 6.65 2.32
N HIS A 79 8.11 7.32 3.47
CA HIS A 79 7.35 6.95 4.67
C HIS A 79 6.10 7.85 4.83
N LYS A 80 4.91 7.24 4.89
CA LYS A 80 3.69 7.92 5.36
C LYS A 80 3.45 7.46 6.80
N GLN A 81 3.41 8.41 7.74
CA GLN A 81 3.12 8.12 9.14
C GLN A 81 1.68 8.51 9.45
N ILE A 82 0.89 7.56 9.97
CA ILE A 82 -0.47 7.81 10.44
C ILE A 82 -0.43 7.71 11.97
N LYS A 83 -0.81 8.80 12.65
CA LYS A 83 -0.97 8.79 14.11
C LYS A 83 -2.44 8.53 14.44
N ILE A 84 -2.70 7.40 15.09
CA ILE A 84 -4.01 7.03 15.61
C ILE A 84 -4.05 7.49 17.07
N GLU A 85 -4.85 8.51 17.36
CA GLU A 85 -4.99 9.02 18.73
C GLU A 85 -5.78 8.05 19.62
N GLU A 86 -5.54 8.13 20.92
CA GLU A 86 -6.22 7.31 21.90
C GLU A 86 -7.76 7.47 21.80
N ASN A 87 -8.50 6.35 21.83
CA ASN A 87 -9.97 6.31 21.68
C ASN A 87 -10.52 6.80 20.33
N SER A 88 -9.67 7.06 19.33
CA SER A 88 -10.14 7.43 18.00
C SER A 88 -10.84 6.26 17.29
N LYS A 89 -11.76 6.61 16.37
CA LYS A 89 -12.56 5.66 15.59
C LYS A 89 -12.29 5.84 14.09
N GLY A 90 -12.75 4.89 13.28
CA GLY A 90 -12.63 4.97 11.81
C GLY A 90 -11.34 4.39 11.25
N PHE A 91 -10.56 3.66 12.05
CA PHE A 91 -9.31 3.00 11.63
C PHE A 91 -9.50 1.48 11.51
N SER A 92 -10.48 1.05 10.71
CA SER A 92 -10.57 -0.35 10.31
C SER A 92 -9.36 -0.74 9.44
N TYR A 93 -9.05 -2.03 9.34
CA TYR A 93 -8.00 -2.49 8.43
C TYR A 93 -8.27 -2.04 7.00
N GLU A 94 -9.50 -2.19 6.53
CA GLU A 94 -9.89 -1.71 5.19
C GLU A 94 -9.57 -0.23 5.00
N LYS A 95 -9.94 0.64 5.95
CA LYS A 95 -9.63 2.06 5.84
C LYS A 95 -8.14 2.34 5.76
N LEU A 96 -7.33 1.61 6.52
CA LEU A 96 -5.89 1.77 6.58
C LEU A 96 -5.16 1.22 5.36
N PHE A 97 -5.58 0.08 4.82
CA PHE A 97 -4.82 -0.65 3.81
C PHE A 97 -5.37 -0.53 2.38
N GLN A 98 -6.65 -0.14 2.20
CA GLN A 98 -7.29 -0.11 0.87
C GLN A 98 -6.52 0.69 -0.20
N GLU A 99 -5.86 1.79 0.18
CA GLU A 99 -5.09 2.64 -0.76
C GLU A 99 -3.87 1.90 -1.34
N TYR A 100 -3.39 0.87 -0.64
CA TYR A 100 -2.19 0.12 -0.97
C TYR A 100 -2.51 -1.28 -1.54
N LEU A 101 -3.79 -1.66 -1.55
CA LEU A 101 -4.30 -2.89 -2.13
C LEU A 101 -4.78 -2.63 -3.55
N ASN A 102 -4.16 -3.29 -4.51
CA ASN A 102 -4.56 -3.27 -5.92
C ASN A 102 -4.30 -4.63 -6.56
N GLU A 103 -4.65 -4.80 -7.83
CA GLU A 103 -4.56 -6.07 -8.55
C GLU A 103 -3.16 -6.69 -8.60
N THR A 104 -2.10 -5.89 -8.40
CA THR A 104 -0.71 -6.37 -8.38
C THR A 104 -0.34 -7.08 -7.08
N VAL A 105 -1.11 -6.88 -6.01
CA VAL A 105 -0.89 -7.58 -4.74
C VAL A 105 -1.39 -9.00 -4.86
N THR A 106 -0.48 -9.96 -4.70
CA THR A 106 -0.79 -11.39 -4.73
C THR A 106 -0.23 -12.14 -3.52
N GLU A 107 0.68 -11.51 -2.79
CA GLU A 107 1.39 -12.12 -1.67
C GLU A 107 1.65 -11.11 -0.56
N VAL A 108 1.39 -11.53 0.68
CA VAL A 108 1.48 -10.69 1.88
C VAL A 108 2.25 -11.43 2.98
N TRP A 109 3.16 -10.72 3.65
CA TRP A 109 3.84 -11.19 4.85
C TRP A 109 3.34 -10.40 6.06
N VAL A 110 3.01 -11.09 7.14
CA VAL A 110 2.57 -10.54 8.42
C VAL A 110 3.48 -11.08 9.50
N GLU A 111 4.30 -10.21 10.07
CA GLU A 111 5.09 -10.48 11.25
C GLU A 111 4.41 -9.80 12.44
N ASP A 112 3.82 -10.60 13.33
CA ASP A 112 3.17 -10.09 14.55
C ASP A 112 3.32 -11.10 15.70
N PRO A 113 4.10 -10.78 16.75
CA PRO A 113 4.35 -11.69 17.87
C PRO A 113 3.12 -11.98 18.72
N TYR A 114 2.02 -11.24 18.54
CA TYR A 114 0.86 -11.25 19.43
C TYR A 114 -0.39 -11.83 18.77
N ILE A 115 -0.30 -12.76 17.81
CA ILE A 115 -1.48 -13.47 17.29
C ILE A 115 -1.74 -14.73 18.13
N ARG A 116 -2.17 -14.54 19.39
CA ARG A 116 -2.24 -15.62 20.38
C ARG A 116 -3.63 -15.83 20.95
N GLN A 117 -4.24 -14.77 21.48
CA GLN A 117 -5.54 -14.79 22.15
C GLN A 117 -6.70 -14.71 21.16
N ALA A 118 -7.89 -15.11 21.59
CA ALA A 118 -9.08 -15.16 20.74
C ALA A 118 -9.34 -13.85 19.98
N HIS A 119 -9.27 -12.69 20.64
CA HIS A 119 -9.51 -11.41 19.96
C HIS A 119 -8.42 -11.05 18.94
N GLN A 120 -7.18 -11.51 19.15
CA GLN A 120 -6.05 -11.33 18.24
C GLN A 120 -6.21 -12.23 17.01
N LEU A 121 -6.71 -13.45 17.19
CA LEU A 121 -7.07 -14.35 16.11
C LEU A 121 -8.21 -13.76 15.26
N TYR A 122 -9.24 -13.19 15.89
CA TYR A 122 -10.31 -12.47 15.17
C TYR A 122 -9.81 -11.23 14.43
N ASN A 123 -8.84 -10.51 15.00
CA ASN A 123 -8.17 -9.40 14.34
C ASN A 123 -7.44 -9.88 13.07
N PHE A 124 -6.66 -10.95 13.17
CA PHE A 124 -6.00 -11.55 12.01
C PHE A 124 -6.99 -12.07 10.96
N LEU A 125 -8.08 -12.72 11.38
CA LEU A 125 -9.14 -13.17 10.48
C LEU A 125 -9.76 -12.00 9.70
N ARG A 126 -10.14 -10.91 10.38
CA ARG A 126 -10.68 -9.71 9.70
C ARG A 126 -9.68 -9.09 8.72
N PHE A 127 -8.39 -9.13 9.04
CA PHE A 127 -7.35 -8.69 8.11
C PHE A 127 -7.31 -9.60 6.86
N CYS A 128 -7.38 -10.92 7.03
CA CYS A 128 -7.45 -11.86 5.92
C CYS A 128 -8.72 -11.68 5.07
N GLU A 129 -9.88 -11.43 5.69
CA GLU A 129 -11.13 -11.15 4.98
C GLU A 129 -11.03 -9.91 4.10
N MET A 130 -10.38 -8.84 4.58
CA MET A 130 -10.12 -7.65 3.79
C MET A 130 -9.25 -7.97 2.56
N LEU A 131 -8.21 -8.79 2.74
CA LEU A 131 -7.35 -9.21 1.62
C LEU A 131 -8.09 -10.10 0.61
N ALA A 132 -8.97 -10.98 1.08
CA ALA A 132 -9.75 -11.87 0.21
C ALA A 132 -10.85 -11.13 -0.59
N LYS A 133 -11.47 -10.10 0.03
CA LYS A 133 -12.57 -9.32 -0.59
C LYS A 133 -12.09 -8.09 -1.37
N GLY A 134 -10.85 -7.65 -1.14
CA GLY A 134 -10.29 -6.46 -1.77
C GLY A 134 -10.08 -6.61 -3.29
N PRO A 135 -9.64 -5.54 -3.96
CA PRO A 135 -9.37 -5.57 -5.41
C PRO A 135 -8.13 -6.41 -5.79
N CYS A 136 -7.41 -6.96 -4.81
CA CYS A 136 -6.22 -7.77 -5.02
C CYS A 136 -6.53 -9.22 -5.36
N ARG A 137 -5.65 -9.86 -6.14
CA ARG A 137 -5.74 -11.29 -6.47
C ARG A 137 -4.89 -12.09 -5.50
N MET A 138 -5.31 -12.08 -4.23
CA MET A 138 -4.56 -12.71 -3.15
C MET A 138 -4.35 -14.20 -3.41
N LYS A 139 -3.11 -14.67 -3.28
CA LYS A 139 -2.74 -16.09 -3.45
C LYS A 139 -2.14 -16.66 -2.18
N THR A 140 -1.21 -15.93 -1.56
CA THR A 140 -0.46 -16.44 -0.40
C THR A 140 -0.36 -15.40 0.70
N ILE A 141 -0.64 -15.82 1.92
CA ILE A 141 -0.43 -15.04 3.14
C ILE A 141 0.58 -15.80 4.00
N HIS A 142 1.66 -15.13 4.37
CA HIS A 142 2.69 -15.66 5.27
C HIS A 142 2.50 -15.03 6.64
N LEU A 143 2.16 -15.82 7.65
CA LEU A 143 2.08 -15.39 9.03
C LEU A 143 3.31 -15.89 9.80
N LEU A 144 4.08 -14.97 10.37
CA LEU A 144 5.10 -15.25 11.36
C LEU A 144 4.63 -14.72 12.72
N THR A 145 4.42 -15.61 13.68
CA THR A 145 3.97 -15.25 15.02
C THR A 145 4.75 -16.00 16.11
N SER A 146 4.50 -15.67 17.37
CA SER A 146 5.06 -16.41 18.51
C SER A 146 4.02 -17.33 19.12
N HIS A 147 4.47 -18.42 19.73
CA HIS A 147 3.57 -19.30 20.46
C HIS A 147 3.02 -18.60 21.72
N GLU A 148 1.76 -18.91 22.03
CA GLU A 148 1.22 -18.71 23.38
C GLU A 148 1.90 -19.65 24.37
N GLU A 149 2.04 -19.21 25.62
CA GLU A 149 2.63 -20.02 26.69
C GLU A 149 1.56 -20.92 27.36
N GLY A 150 1.99 -22.10 27.82
CA GLY A 150 1.12 -23.03 28.56
C GLY A 150 -0.05 -23.59 27.74
N HIS A 151 -1.22 -23.69 28.37
CA HIS A 151 -2.42 -24.32 27.78
C HIS A 151 -3.02 -23.54 26.60
N GLY A 152 -2.67 -22.27 26.42
CA GLY A 152 -3.18 -21.45 25.31
C GLY A 152 -2.61 -21.84 23.94
N LYS A 153 -1.47 -22.55 23.91
CA LYS A 153 -0.78 -22.93 22.67
C LYS A 153 -1.63 -23.79 21.74
N SER A 154 -2.30 -24.81 22.28
CA SER A 154 -3.14 -25.71 21.47
C SER A 154 -4.33 -24.97 20.88
N GLN A 155 -4.94 -24.06 21.64
CA GLN A 155 -6.05 -23.26 21.16
C GLN A 155 -5.62 -22.30 20.04
N GLN A 156 -4.47 -21.65 20.20
CA GLN A 156 -3.87 -20.80 19.15
C GLN A 156 -3.67 -21.59 17.86
N MET A 157 -3.01 -22.75 17.94
CA MET A 157 -2.72 -23.59 16.77
C MET A 157 -4.01 -24.06 16.09
N SER A 158 -4.95 -24.63 16.84
CA SER A 158 -6.23 -25.09 16.29
C SER A 158 -7.00 -23.97 15.58
N SER A 159 -7.03 -22.77 16.18
CA SER A 159 -7.75 -21.63 15.60
C SER A 159 -7.06 -21.11 14.32
N LEU A 160 -5.73 -21.11 14.28
CA LEU A 160 -4.99 -20.72 13.08
C LEU A 160 -5.12 -21.76 11.96
N GLU A 161 -5.18 -23.06 12.30
CA GLU A 161 -5.46 -24.13 11.35
C GLU A 161 -6.88 -24.00 10.76
N GLU A 162 -7.88 -23.65 11.57
CA GLU A 162 -9.23 -23.36 11.08
C GLU A 162 -9.25 -22.19 10.10
N ILE A 163 -8.55 -21.09 10.41
CA ILE A 163 -8.41 -19.94 9.50
C ILE A 163 -7.70 -20.38 8.21
N GLN A 164 -6.66 -21.20 8.32
CA GLN A 164 -5.91 -21.71 7.17
C GLN A 164 -6.79 -22.57 6.25
N GLN A 165 -7.64 -23.43 6.82
CA GLN A 165 -8.59 -24.22 6.05
C GLN A 165 -9.66 -23.35 5.37
N SER A 166 -10.23 -22.39 6.11
CA SER A 166 -11.22 -21.46 5.56
C SER A 166 -10.66 -20.67 4.37
N LEU A 167 -9.42 -20.17 4.46
CA LEU A 167 -8.78 -19.46 3.35
C LEU A 167 -8.51 -20.34 2.14
N ARG A 168 -8.22 -21.63 2.33
CA ARG A 168 -8.04 -22.58 1.22
C ARG A 168 -9.31 -22.73 0.38
N ASP A 169 -10.49 -22.63 0.98
CA ASP A 169 -11.76 -22.65 0.25
C ASP A 169 -11.93 -21.44 -0.69
N PHE A 170 -11.24 -20.33 -0.40
CA PHE A 170 -11.15 -19.15 -1.28
C PHE A 170 -9.96 -19.21 -2.25
N GLY A 171 -9.24 -20.33 -2.30
CA GLY A 171 -8.04 -20.47 -3.13
C GLY A 171 -6.82 -19.70 -2.63
N ILE A 172 -6.81 -19.33 -1.34
CA ILE A 172 -5.71 -18.60 -0.71
C ILE A 172 -4.93 -19.56 0.20
N THR A 173 -3.61 -19.62 0.00
CA THR A 173 -2.70 -20.36 0.86
C THR A 173 -2.31 -19.49 2.05
N LEU A 174 -2.52 -19.99 3.27
CA LEU A 174 -1.97 -19.39 4.49
C LEU A 174 -0.82 -20.27 5.01
N ASP A 175 0.39 -19.71 5.01
CA ASP A 175 1.60 -20.34 5.52
C ASP A 175 1.92 -19.76 6.90
N ILE A 176 1.95 -20.62 7.92
CA ILE A 176 2.13 -20.21 9.32
C ILE A 176 3.48 -20.69 9.82
N SER A 177 4.29 -19.75 10.29
CA SER A 177 5.58 -20.00 10.92
C SER A 177 5.58 -19.44 12.34
N TYR A 178 6.34 -20.11 13.22
CA TYR A 178 6.46 -19.69 14.61
C TYR A 178 7.91 -19.36 14.96
N SER A 179 8.10 -18.25 15.68
CA SER A 179 9.40 -17.87 16.24
C SER A 179 9.21 -17.20 17.61
N SER A 180 10.09 -17.54 18.56
CA SER A 180 10.11 -16.93 19.90
C SER A 180 10.95 -15.66 19.97
N SER A 181 11.75 -15.35 18.94
CA SER A 181 12.69 -14.21 18.93
C SER A 181 12.21 -13.01 18.12
N ILE A 182 10.96 -13.02 17.63
CA ILE A 182 10.41 -11.91 16.87
C ILE A 182 9.83 -10.83 17.79
N HIS A 183 10.09 -9.57 17.43
CA HIS A 183 9.61 -8.39 18.15
C HIS A 183 9.01 -7.33 17.23
N ASP A 184 9.33 -7.44 15.94
CA ASP A 184 8.84 -6.53 14.91
C ASP A 184 7.36 -6.79 14.63
N ARG A 185 6.65 -5.70 14.35
CA ARG A 185 5.24 -5.70 13.95
C ARG A 185 5.19 -5.09 12.57
N GLU A 186 5.30 -5.95 11.57
CA GLU A 186 5.50 -5.55 10.18
C GLU A 186 4.52 -6.29 9.27
N ILE A 187 3.94 -5.56 8.33
CA ILE A 187 3.16 -6.13 7.24
C ILE A 187 3.81 -5.70 5.94
N ARG A 188 4.07 -6.64 5.04
CA ARG A 188 4.66 -6.38 3.73
C ARG A 188 3.78 -6.92 2.62
N PHE A 189 3.60 -6.12 1.59
CA PHE A 189 2.95 -6.52 0.35
C PHE A 189 4.01 -6.71 -0.74
N ASN A 190 3.80 -7.67 -1.64
CA ASN A 190 4.73 -7.92 -2.75
C ASN A 190 4.82 -6.80 -3.79
N ASN A 191 3.98 -5.77 -3.69
CA ASN A 191 4.06 -4.55 -4.50
C ASN A 191 4.97 -3.45 -3.89
N GLY A 192 5.75 -3.80 -2.85
CA GLY A 192 6.75 -2.93 -2.24
C GLY A 192 6.28 -2.13 -1.03
N TRP A 193 4.99 -2.19 -0.66
CA TRP A 193 4.52 -1.51 0.55
C TRP A 193 4.87 -2.28 1.82
N MET A 194 5.37 -1.56 2.81
CA MET A 194 5.70 -2.06 4.15
C MET A 194 5.03 -1.17 5.21
N PHE A 195 4.41 -1.80 6.21
CA PHE A 195 3.69 -1.13 7.29
C PHE A 195 4.27 -1.58 8.63
N LYS A 196 4.76 -0.62 9.43
CA LYS A 196 5.18 -0.86 10.82
C LYS A 196 4.13 -0.29 11.77
N ILE A 197 3.51 -1.15 12.56
CA ILE A 197 2.39 -0.77 13.43
C ILE A 197 2.77 -1.01 14.88
N GLY A 198 2.76 0.05 15.69
CA GLY A 198 3.26 -0.03 17.08
C GLY A 198 2.60 -1.10 17.94
N ARG A 199 1.32 -1.44 17.71
CA ARG A 199 0.59 -2.50 18.43
C ARG A 199 0.34 -3.76 17.58
N GLY A 200 0.92 -3.84 16.39
CA GLY A 200 0.57 -4.87 15.40
C GLY A 200 -0.90 -4.76 15.00
N LEU A 201 -1.54 -5.90 14.78
CA LEU A 201 -2.97 -5.97 14.47
C LEU A 201 -3.87 -5.69 15.70
N ASP A 202 -3.33 -5.70 16.92
CA ASP A 202 -4.08 -5.57 18.19
C ASP A 202 -4.13 -4.12 18.74
N TYR A 203 -4.49 -3.16 17.89
CA TYR A 203 -4.69 -1.75 18.28
C TYR A 203 -6.13 -1.40 18.65
N PHE A 204 -7.06 -2.35 18.60
CA PHE A 204 -8.45 -2.14 19.00
C PHE A 204 -8.63 -2.23 20.51
N LYS A 205 -9.57 -1.44 21.05
CA LYS A 205 -10.04 -1.58 22.42
C LYS A 205 -11.19 -2.56 22.48
N LYS A 206 -11.34 -3.21 23.64
CA LYS A 206 -12.53 -4.02 23.93
C LYS A 206 -13.78 -3.14 23.81
N PRO A 207 -14.87 -3.64 23.19
CA PRO A 207 -16.12 -2.90 23.14
C PRO A 207 -16.63 -2.62 24.55
N GLN A 208 -17.13 -1.41 24.80
CA GLN A 208 -17.75 -1.05 26.07
C GLN A 208 -19.17 -1.65 26.12
N GLY A 209 -19.26 -2.90 26.57
CA GLY A 209 -20.53 -3.61 26.81
C GLY A 209 -21.20 -4.22 25.58
N ILE A 210 -22.21 -5.08 25.82
CA ILE A 210 -23.10 -5.68 24.80
C ILE A 210 -24.25 -4.72 24.52
N LEU A 211 -23.97 -3.46 24.19
CA LEU A 211 -25.00 -2.46 23.88
C LEU A 211 -24.99 -2.14 22.40
N PHE A 212 -26.11 -2.48 21.75
CA PHE A 212 -26.50 -2.14 20.40
C PHE A 212 -26.32 -0.63 20.18
N HIS A 213 -25.31 -0.23 19.42
CA HIS A 213 -25.30 1.10 18.80
C HIS A 213 -25.90 0.97 17.41
N ARG A 214 -27.11 1.52 17.32
CA ARG A 214 -27.89 1.82 16.11
C ARG A 214 -26.98 2.18 14.93
N LEU A 215 -27.20 1.48 13.80
CA LEU A 215 -26.76 1.91 12.49
C LEU A 215 -27.35 3.29 12.21
N ASP A 216 -26.50 4.29 12.03
CA ASP A 216 -26.89 5.51 11.32
C ASP A 216 -26.21 5.46 9.94
N LEU A 217 -27.07 5.62 8.93
CA LEU A 217 -26.85 5.59 7.48
C LEU A 217 -25.78 6.58 6.99
#